data_AF-A0A842KST8-F1
#
_entry.id   AF-A0A842KST8-F1
#
_cell.length_a   1.000
_cell.length_b   1.000
_cell.length_c   1.000
_cell.angle_alpha   90.00
_cell.angle_beta   90.00
_cell.angle_gamma   90.00
#
_symmetry.space_group_name_H-M   'P 1'
#
loop_
_entity.id
_entity.type
_entity.pdbx_description
1 polymer ?
#
loop_
_entity_poly.entity_id
_entity_poly.type
_entity_poly.pdbx_seq_one_letter_code
_entity_poly.pdbx_strand_id
1 'polypeptide(L)'
;MNIVELDTRGRLTLPSEIRSKVKAKKCIVVLEGDSIRLIPLMDLPKLKGLIIFRGALKNLKKLVNSLSPKEMLKGRFLLDADVFLSYIGGGLLVDHAEKIIKLIADRMIETFVSSMLYDNVISALCSKGLDINSVIQVLVVIASIPHNPLPTTL
;
A
#
# COMPACT_ATOMS: atom_id res chain seq x y z
N MET A 1 21.14 24.12 5.13
CA MET A 1 20.09 23.53 6.00
C MET A 1 18.78 24.09 5.50
N ASN A 2 17.91 23.27 4.90
CA ASN A 2 16.62 23.75 4.38
C ASN A 2 15.58 23.51 5.47
N ILE A 3 15.17 24.58 6.14
CA ILE A 3 14.09 24.55 7.12
C ILE A 3 12.78 24.58 6.33
N VAL A 4 11.89 23.63 6.62
CA VAL A 4 10.56 23.54 6.00
C VAL A 4 9.54 23.65 7.12
N GLU A 5 8.72 24.68 7.09
CA GLU A 5 7.64 24.88 8.06
C GLU A 5 6.31 24.37 7.49
N LEU A 6 5.48 23.86 8.39
CA LEU A 6 4.09 23.55 8.07
C LEU A 6 3.30 24.85 7.97
N ASP A 7 2.42 24.95 6.98
CA ASP A 7 1.49 26.06 6.93
C ASP A 7 0.45 25.98 8.08
N THR A 8 -0.38 27.01 8.19
CA THR A 8 -1.45 27.09 9.21
C THR A 8 -2.52 25.99 9.09
N ARG A 9 -2.46 25.16 8.05
CA ARG A 9 -3.33 24.01 7.79
C ARG A 9 -2.57 22.68 7.87
N GLY A 10 -1.34 22.68 8.35
CA GLY A 10 -0.50 21.48 8.47
C GLY A 10 0.04 20.95 7.14
N ARG A 11 0.09 21.77 6.08
CA ARG A 11 0.64 21.37 4.79
C ARG A 11 2.14 21.65 4.74
N LEU A 12 2.91 20.63 4.36
CA LEU A 12 4.34 20.75 4.10
C LEU A 12 4.57 21.10 2.63
N THR A 13 5.06 22.30 2.35
CA THR A 13 5.42 22.69 0.97
C THR A 13 6.92 22.51 0.76
N LEU A 14 7.30 21.60 -0.13
CA LEU A 14 8.70 21.34 -0.44
C LEU A 14 9.29 22.46 -1.34
N PRO A 15 10.48 23.01 -1.01
CA PRO A 15 11.21 23.94 -1.87
C PRO A 15 11.44 23.37 -3.27
N SER A 16 11.56 24.25 -4.28
CA SER A 16 11.77 23.86 -5.67
C SER A 16 13.03 23.02 -5.87
N GLU A 17 14.10 23.25 -5.11
CA GLU A 17 15.32 22.43 -5.20
C GLU A 17 15.13 21.01 -4.68
N ILE A 18 14.24 20.80 -3.71
CA ILE A 18 13.91 19.45 -3.21
C ILE A 18 12.98 18.76 -4.21
N ARG A 19 11.97 19.47 -4.73
CA ARG A 19 11.07 18.94 -5.76
C ARG A 19 11.78 18.52 -7.04
N SER A 20 12.83 19.24 -7.47
CA SER A 20 13.59 18.87 -8.67
C SER A 20 14.44 17.60 -8.47
N LYS A 21 14.88 17.33 -7.23
CA LYS A 21 15.59 16.10 -6.84
C LYS A 21 14.65 14.91 -6.66
N VAL A 22 13.46 15.17 -6.14
CA VAL A 22 12.41 14.16 -5.95
C VAL A 22 11.66 13.96 -7.27
N LYS A 23 12.17 13.08 -8.14
CA LYS A 23 11.57 12.72 -9.43
C LYS A 23 10.28 11.87 -9.31
N ALA A 24 9.40 12.19 -8.36
CA ALA A 24 8.19 11.43 -8.09
C ALA A 24 6.96 12.35 -7.94
N LYS A 25 5.82 11.93 -8.50
CA LYS A 25 4.55 12.67 -8.41
C LYS A 25 3.88 12.57 -7.04
N LYS A 26 4.22 11.53 -6.27
CA LYS A 26 3.70 11.27 -4.92
C LYS A 26 4.84 10.76 -4.04
N CYS A 27 4.86 11.15 -2.78
CA CYS A 27 5.86 10.73 -1.81
C CYS A 27 5.18 10.42 -0.47
N ILE A 28 5.70 9.45 0.26
CA ILE A 28 5.43 9.33 1.69
C ILE A 28 6.36 10.27 2.43
N VAL A 29 5.81 10.97 3.40
CA VAL A 29 6.53 11.80 4.35
C VAL A 29 6.65 10.99 5.64
N VAL A 30 7.86 10.63 6.04
CA VAL A 30 8.14 10.00 7.34
C VAL A 30 8.81 11.05 8.22
N LEU A 31 8.27 11.24 9.43
CA LEU A 31 8.89 12.05 10.47
C LEU A 31 9.85 11.18 11.28
N GLU A 32 11.13 11.52 11.28
CA GLU A 32 12.19 10.90 12.08
C GLU A 32 12.80 11.96 13.00
N GLY A 33 12.17 12.16 14.16
CA GLY A 33 12.55 13.22 15.11
C GLY A 33 12.44 14.60 14.46
N ASP A 34 13.58 15.31 14.38
CA ASP A 34 13.69 16.64 13.77
C ASP A 34 13.91 16.60 12.24
N SER A 35 13.83 15.41 11.63
CA SER A 35 14.07 15.22 10.20
C SER A 35 12.85 14.66 9.49
N ILE A 36 12.67 15.07 8.23
CA ILE A 36 11.64 14.54 7.34
C ILE A 36 12.31 13.73 6.25
N ARG A 37 11.98 12.43 6.19
CA ARG A 37 12.39 11.53 5.12
C ARG A 37 11.28 11.46 4.07
N LEU A 38 11.61 11.86 2.85
CA LEU A 38 10.71 11.75 1.70
C LEU A 38 11.01 10.46 0.95
N ILE A 39 9.99 9.61 0.82
CA ILE A 39 10.11 8.34 0.13
C ILE A 39 9.26 8.41 -1.14
N PRO A 40 9.88 8.52 -2.33
CA PRO A 40 9.15 8.62 -3.58
C PRO A 40 8.33 7.35 -3.83
N LEU A 41 7.03 7.50 -4.09
CA LEU A 41 6.20 6.38 -4.53
C LEU A 41 6.57 6.03 -5.97
N MET A 42 7.07 4.81 -6.20
CA MET A 42 7.35 4.30 -7.54
C MET A 42 6.07 3.86 -8.26
N ASP A 43 6.10 3.85 -9.59
CA ASP A 43 5.00 3.31 -10.40
C ASP A 43 4.82 1.80 -10.15
N LEU A 44 3.57 1.42 -9.85
CA LEU A 44 3.10 0.08 -9.51
C LEU A 44 3.63 -1.09 -10.39
N PRO A 45 3.83 -0.95 -11.72
CA PRO A 45 4.29 -2.05 -12.58
C PRO A 45 5.72 -2.53 -12.30
N LYS A 46 6.58 -1.70 -11.69
CA LYS A 46 8.01 -2.00 -11.49
C LYS A 46 8.32 -2.81 -10.22
N LEU A 47 7.30 -3.09 -9.39
CA LEU A 47 7.46 -3.62 -8.03
C LEU A 47 7.03 -5.10 -7.89
N LYS A 48 6.70 -5.77 -9.00
CA LYS A 48 6.32 -7.19 -8.99
C LYS A 48 7.51 -8.09 -8.69
N GLY A 49 7.37 -8.98 -7.70
CA GLY A 49 8.28 -10.11 -7.49
C GLY A 49 9.30 -9.94 -6.35
N LEU A 50 9.06 -9.03 -5.40
CA LEU A 50 10.06 -8.71 -4.38
C LEU A 50 10.15 -9.77 -3.25
N ILE A 51 9.09 -10.49 -2.86
CA ILE A 51 9.06 -11.30 -1.60
C ILE A 51 8.04 -12.47 -1.60
N ILE A 52 8.40 -13.74 -1.73
CA ILE A 52 7.41 -14.85 -1.78
C ILE A 52 6.52 -14.96 -0.49
N PHE A 53 5.18 -14.86 -0.62
CA PHE A 53 4.20 -15.06 0.47
C PHE A 53 3.33 -16.32 0.25
N ARG A 54 3.31 -17.24 1.23
CA ARG A 54 2.59 -18.54 1.14
C ARG A 54 1.28 -18.64 1.93
N GLY A 55 0.86 -17.59 2.66
CA GLY A 55 -0.12 -17.71 3.76
C GLY A 55 -1.62 -17.55 3.47
N ALA A 56 -2.05 -16.93 2.36
CA ALA A 56 -3.37 -16.30 2.28
C ALA A 56 -4.50 -17.08 1.55
N LEU A 57 -4.56 -18.41 1.61
CA LEU A 57 -5.27 -19.20 0.58
C LEU A 57 -6.82 -19.18 0.62
N LYS A 58 -7.46 -19.08 1.79
CA LYS A 58 -8.90 -19.38 1.93
C LYS A 58 -9.82 -18.20 1.57
N ASN A 59 -9.51 -16.99 2.03
CA ASN A 59 -10.41 -15.84 1.85
C ASN A 59 -10.32 -15.23 0.44
N LEU A 60 -9.13 -15.27 -0.15
CA LEU A 60 -8.83 -14.64 -1.44
C LEU A 60 -9.51 -15.38 -2.61
N LYS A 61 -9.54 -16.71 -2.56
CA LYS A 61 -10.28 -17.54 -3.53
C LYS A 61 -11.79 -17.26 -3.49
N LYS A 62 -12.37 -17.13 -2.30
CA LYS A 62 -13.81 -16.84 -2.14
C LYS A 62 -14.17 -15.48 -2.74
N LEU A 63 -13.35 -14.46 -2.48
CA LEU A 63 -13.52 -13.12 -3.03
C LEU A 63 -13.43 -13.11 -4.57
N VAL A 64 -12.42 -13.75 -5.15
CA VAL A 64 -12.28 -13.82 -6.62
C VAL A 64 -13.39 -14.62 -7.28
N ASN A 65 -13.84 -15.72 -6.67
CA ASN A 65 -14.95 -16.50 -7.19
C ASN A 65 -16.28 -15.73 -7.13
N SER A 66 -16.46 -14.82 -6.17
CA SER A 66 -17.61 -13.90 -6.12
C SER A 66 -17.53 -12.74 -7.11
N LEU A 67 -16.35 -12.45 -7.66
CA LEU A 67 -16.09 -11.35 -8.61
C LEU A 67 -16.24 -11.80 -10.08
N SER A 68 -17.06 -12.80 -10.36
CA SER A 68 -17.24 -13.31 -11.73
C SER A 68 -17.71 -12.19 -12.69
N PRO A 69 -17.27 -12.18 -13.98
CA PRO A 69 -17.42 -11.02 -14.87
C PRO A 69 -18.87 -10.62 -15.21
N LYS A 70 -19.86 -11.43 -14.83
CA LYS A 70 -21.27 -11.23 -15.20
C LYS A 70 -22.01 -10.20 -14.36
N GLU A 71 -21.44 -9.75 -13.25
CA GLU A 71 -22.01 -8.68 -12.43
C GLU A 71 -20.86 -7.77 -12.00
N MET A 72 -20.69 -6.62 -12.67
CA MET A 72 -19.79 -5.56 -12.22
C MET A 72 -20.28 -5.03 -10.87
N LEU A 73 -19.85 -5.67 -9.79
CA LEU A 73 -20.11 -5.22 -8.42
C LEU A 73 -19.42 -3.87 -8.22
N LYS A 74 -20.15 -2.77 -8.44
CA LYS A 74 -19.94 -1.53 -7.70
C LYS A 74 -20.17 -1.86 -6.23
N GLY A 75 -19.13 -2.33 -5.57
CA GLY A 75 -19.19 -2.87 -4.22
C GLY A 75 -18.14 -2.22 -3.32
N ARG A 76 -18.48 -2.16 -2.03
CA ARG A 76 -17.55 -1.81 -0.96
C ARG A 76 -16.95 -3.11 -0.42
N PHE A 77 -15.64 -3.24 -0.47
CA PHE A 77 -14.94 -4.45 -0.04
C PHE A 77 -14.01 -4.16 1.11
N LEU A 78 -14.09 -4.96 2.16
CA LEU A 78 -13.10 -4.97 3.23
C LEU A 78 -12.00 -5.98 2.88
N LEU A 79 -10.77 -5.50 2.75
CA LEU A 79 -9.60 -6.32 2.41
C LEU A 79 -8.67 -6.50 3.60
N ASP A 80 -8.08 -7.69 3.65
CA ASP A 80 -7.04 -8.05 4.60
C ASP A 80 -5.65 -7.67 4.06
N ALA A 81 -4.68 -7.48 4.97
CA ALA A 81 -3.27 -7.26 4.66
C ALA A 81 -2.70 -8.32 3.71
N ASP A 82 -3.18 -9.55 3.84
CA ASP A 82 -2.81 -10.69 3.01
C ASP A 82 -3.00 -10.46 1.51
N VAL A 83 -4.00 -9.67 1.09
CA VAL A 83 -4.22 -9.34 -0.33
C VAL A 83 -3.06 -8.50 -0.88
N PHE A 84 -2.64 -7.49 -0.12
CA PHE A 84 -1.54 -6.61 -0.48
C PHE A 84 -0.20 -7.34 -0.45
N LEU A 85 0.04 -8.15 0.59
CA LEU A 85 1.24 -8.96 0.73
C LEU A 85 1.33 -10.01 -0.40
N SER A 86 0.22 -10.61 -0.82
CA SER A 86 0.18 -11.53 -1.96
C SER A 86 0.43 -10.83 -3.30
N TYR A 87 -0.04 -9.59 -3.46
CA TYR A 87 0.20 -8.80 -4.67
C TYR A 87 1.68 -8.42 -4.82
N ILE A 88 2.29 -7.89 -3.76
CA ILE A 88 3.67 -7.39 -3.74
C ILE A 88 4.65 -8.55 -3.73
N GLY A 89 4.35 -9.52 -2.88
CA GLY A 89 5.22 -10.64 -2.63
C GLY A 89 5.19 -11.75 -3.68
N GLY A 90 4.07 -11.87 -4.39
CA GLY A 90 3.84 -13.00 -5.27
C GLY A 90 3.49 -14.27 -4.49
N GLY A 91 3.63 -15.43 -5.16
CA GLY A 91 3.22 -16.73 -4.63
C GLY A 91 1.91 -17.23 -5.26
N LEU A 92 1.26 -18.20 -4.61
CA LEU A 92 0.14 -18.96 -5.21
C LEU A 92 -1.11 -18.13 -5.51
N LEU A 93 -1.20 -16.92 -4.98
CA LEU A 93 -2.39 -16.05 -5.08
C LEU A 93 -2.12 -14.76 -5.82
N VAL A 94 -0.93 -14.59 -6.41
CA VAL A 94 -0.54 -13.36 -7.08
C VAL A 94 -1.53 -12.97 -8.16
N ASP A 95 -1.99 -13.91 -8.98
CA ASP A 95 -2.94 -13.66 -10.06
C ASP A 95 -4.30 -13.17 -9.56
N HIS A 96 -4.69 -13.65 -8.37
CA HIS A 96 -5.96 -13.30 -7.75
C HIS A 96 -5.87 -11.91 -7.09
N ALA A 97 -4.77 -11.66 -6.37
CA ALA A 97 -4.48 -10.38 -5.78
C ALA A 97 -4.33 -9.30 -6.86
N GLU A 98 -3.66 -9.60 -7.98
CA GLU A 98 -3.51 -8.69 -9.11
C GLU A 98 -4.85 -8.27 -9.72
N LYS A 99 -5.79 -9.20 -9.89
CA LYS A 99 -7.14 -8.87 -10.36
C LYS A 99 -7.83 -7.89 -9.41
N ILE A 100 -7.73 -8.13 -8.11
CA ILE A 100 -8.32 -7.24 -7.10
C ILE A 100 -7.65 -5.87 -7.18
N ILE A 101 -6.32 -5.79 -7.11
CA ILE A 101 -5.58 -4.52 -7.18
C ILE A 101 -5.89 -3.76 -8.47
N LYS A 102 -6.05 -4.44 -9.60
CA LYS A 102 -6.47 -3.83 -10.86
C LYS A 102 -7.87 -3.21 -10.75
N LEU A 103 -8.85 -3.91 -10.19
CA LEU A 103 -10.20 -3.36 -9.96
C LEU A 103 -10.18 -2.13 -9.05
N ILE A 104 -9.30 -2.12 -8.03
CA ILE A 104 -9.10 -0.96 -7.15
C ILE A 104 -8.50 0.21 -7.94
N ALA A 105 -7.44 -0.04 -8.70
CA ALA A 105 -6.73 0.97 -9.47
C ALA A 105 -7.64 1.60 -10.55
N ASP A 106 -8.45 0.77 -11.21
CA ASP A 106 -9.45 1.16 -12.21
C ASP A 106 -10.70 1.83 -11.58
N ARG A 107 -10.72 2.03 -10.25
CA ARG A 107 -11.84 2.62 -9.49
C ARG A 107 -13.17 1.89 -9.65
N MET A 108 -13.11 0.59 -9.97
CA MET A 108 -14.28 -0.26 -10.17
C MET A 108 -14.91 -0.70 -8.85
N ILE A 109 -14.08 -0.79 -7.79
CA ILE A 109 -14.50 -1.15 -6.44
C ILE A 109 -14.01 -0.12 -5.42
N GLU A 110 -14.79 0.11 -4.37
CA GLU A 110 -14.37 0.90 -3.23
C GLU A 110 -13.76 -0.03 -2.18
N THR A 111 -12.53 0.25 -1.75
CA THR A 111 -11.78 -0.64 -0.87
C THR A 111 -11.62 -0.04 0.50
N PHE A 112 -11.94 -0.84 1.51
CA PHE A 112 -11.74 -0.57 2.92
C PHE A 112 -10.74 -1.55 3.50
N VAL A 113 -9.98 -1.10 4.50
CA VAL A 113 -9.00 -1.93 5.22
C VAL A 113 -9.11 -1.63 6.71
N SER A 114 -8.66 -2.54 7.56
CA SER A 114 -8.51 -2.24 8.98
C SER A 114 -7.46 -1.13 9.19
N SER A 115 -7.64 -0.25 10.18
CA SER A 115 -6.60 0.68 10.62
C SER A 115 -5.32 -0.03 11.08
N MET A 116 -5.38 -1.33 11.38
CA MET A 116 -4.22 -2.17 11.68
C MET A 116 -3.50 -2.71 10.44
N LEU A 117 -3.90 -2.34 9.22
CA LEU A 117 -3.28 -2.82 7.97
C LEU A 117 -1.75 -2.71 8.01
N TYR A 118 -1.24 -1.51 8.30
CA TYR A 118 0.19 -1.24 8.25
C TYR A 118 0.94 -1.98 9.38
N ASP A 119 0.38 -2.04 10.58
CA ASP A 119 0.97 -2.78 11.70
C ASP A 119 1.04 -4.29 11.40
N ASN A 120 -0.02 -4.85 10.81
CA ASN A 120 -0.07 -6.24 10.40
C ASN A 120 0.98 -6.54 9.31
N VAL A 121 1.13 -5.64 8.33
CA VAL A 121 2.15 -5.75 7.28
C VAL A 121 3.55 -5.68 7.88
N ILE A 122 3.83 -4.69 8.72
CA ILE A 122 5.15 -4.53 9.39
C ILE A 122 5.48 -5.80 10.17
N SER A 123 4.54 -6.28 11.00
CA SER A 123 4.71 -7.47 11.82
C SER A 123 4.97 -8.73 10.96
N ALA A 124 4.22 -8.89 9.86
CA ALA A 124 4.37 -10.01 8.93
C ALA A 124 5.70 -9.98 8.16
N LEU A 125 6.23 -8.81 7.82
CA LEU A 125 7.50 -8.69 7.11
C LEU A 125 8.69 -8.81 8.05
N CYS A 126 8.65 -8.16 9.22
CA CYS A 126 9.70 -8.24 10.23
C CYS A 126 9.87 -9.68 10.76
N SER A 127 8.78 -10.41 10.99
CA SER A 127 8.83 -11.82 11.41
C SER A 127 9.47 -12.75 10.36
N LYS A 128 9.55 -12.32 9.11
CA LYS A 128 10.26 -13.02 8.03
C LYS A 128 11.72 -12.57 7.86
N GLY A 129 12.23 -11.72 8.74
CA GLY A 129 13.61 -11.27 8.74
C GLY A 129 13.93 -10.21 7.69
N LEU A 130 12.93 -9.52 7.13
CA LEU A 130 13.19 -8.40 6.22
C LEU A 130 13.78 -7.23 6.98
N ASP A 131 14.77 -6.57 6.37
CA ASP A 131 15.33 -5.34 6.89
C ASP A 131 14.35 -4.17 6.75
N ILE A 132 14.57 -3.14 7.56
CA ILE A 132 13.68 -1.98 7.64
C ILE A 132 13.49 -1.27 6.29
N ASN A 133 14.51 -1.23 5.41
CA ASN A 133 14.38 -0.57 4.12
C ASN A 133 13.47 -1.37 3.18
N SER A 134 13.59 -2.70 3.19
CA SER A 134 12.69 -3.59 2.46
C SER A 134 11.25 -3.46 2.96
N VAL A 135 11.05 -3.39 4.29
CA VAL A 135 9.71 -3.15 4.88
C VAL A 135 9.13 -1.83 4.39
N ILE A 136 9.91 -0.75 4.48
CA ILE A 136 9.52 0.59 4.03
C ILE A 136 9.09 0.57 2.55
N GLN A 137 9.85 -0.10 1.67
CA GLN A 137 9.49 -0.22 0.26
C GLN A 137 8.13 -0.90 0.06
N VAL A 138 7.83 -1.95 0.83
CA VAL A 138 6.51 -2.61 0.77
C VAL A 138 5.40 -1.66 1.22
N LEU A 139 5.58 -0.93 2.34
CA LEU A 139 4.57 0.02 2.83
C LEU A 139 4.30 1.14 1.81
N VAL A 140 5.35 1.60 1.12
CA VAL A 140 5.27 2.55 0.00
C VAL A 140 4.38 2.03 -1.12
N VAL A 141 4.54 0.76 -1.51
CA VAL A 141 3.67 0.16 -2.54
C VAL A 141 2.22 0.09 -2.05
N ILE A 142 1.98 -0.36 -0.83
CA ILE A 142 0.62 -0.48 -0.27
C ILE A 142 -0.07 0.88 -0.22
N ALA A 143 0.63 1.92 0.24
CA ALA A 143 0.10 3.29 0.29
C ALA A 143 -0.22 3.88 -1.10
N SER A 144 0.40 3.37 -2.16
CA SER A 144 0.11 3.80 -3.53
C SER A 144 -1.19 3.21 -4.08
N ILE A 145 -1.67 2.11 -3.50
CA ILE A 145 -2.92 1.43 -3.87
C ILE A 145 -4.09 2.14 -3.16
N PRO A 146 -5.12 2.61 -3.86
CA PRO A 146 -6.25 3.29 -3.21
C PRO A 146 -6.99 2.41 -2.20
N HIS A 147 -7.01 2.80 -0.93
CA HIS A 147 -7.80 2.11 0.10
C HIS A 147 -8.19 3.09 1.22
N ASN A 148 -9.29 2.78 1.90
CA ASN A 148 -9.83 3.59 3.00
C ASN A 148 -9.66 2.84 4.33
N PRO A 149 -8.83 3.33 5.26
CA PRO A 149 -8.73 2.71 6.58
C PRO A 149 -10.05 2.92 7.35
N LEU A 150 -10.55 1.85 7.96
CA LEU A 150 -11.64 1.86 8.92
C LEU A 150 -11.04 1.75 10.33
N PRO A 151 -11.43 2.63 11.26
CA PRO A 151 -10.96 2.56 12.63
C PRO A 151 -11.39 1.24 13.27
N THR A 152 -10.47 0.60 13.98
CA THR A 152 -10.73 -0.63 14.76
C THR A 152 -11.30 -0.38 16.15
N THR A 153 -11.78 0.83 16.45
CA THR A 153 -12.38 1.14 17.75
C THR A 153 -13.83 0.64 17.84
N LEU A 154 -14.08 -0.19 18.85
CA LEU A 154 -15.27 -0.06 19.70
C LEU A 154 -15.15 1.20 20.56
#